data_AF-A0A7C4L8K8-F1
#
_entry.id   AF-A0A7C4L8K8-F1
#
_cell.length_a   1.000
_cell.length_b   1.000
_cell.length_c   1.000
_cell.angle_alpha   90.00
_cell.angle_beta   90.00
_cell.angle_gamma   90.00
#
_symmetry.space_group_name_H-M   'P 1'
#
loop_
_entity.id
_entity.type
_entity.pdbx_description
1 polymer ?
#
loop_
_entity_poly.entity_id
_entity_poly.type
_entity_poly.pdbx_seq_one_letter_code
_entity_poly.pdbx_strand_id
1 'polypeptide(L)'
;MNNYGAVSYDVGSNQANWIYGDLTTTSKPWKVAVFHVHGFGASSGHGEDAAMIDITTNVFEPAGVAFTLAGHSHMFQYNKVNDCYHFIIGGGGAPLHIPTPMPYTFFSSSSWGYIIADCSSCEFNLIQYDINATPISTVIINRCSSTPTPIFTFVPTPTLTISEKIIVYPNPFFYSKHKKIIFPKTKNGSTISIYTLNGELVMRKNILNTKYEWTPDLAPGIYVYIIKNNDTITRGKICIVR
;
A
#
# COMPACT_ATOMS: atom_id res chain seq x y z
N MET A 1 -1.18 23.03 10.95
CA MET A 1 -1.99 21.90 10.47
C MET A 1 -3.42 22.38 10.46
N ASN A 2 -4.10 22.34 9.32
CA ASN A 2 -5.48 22.80 9.24
C ASN A 2 -6.37 21.75 9.92
N ASN A 3 -6.96 22.14 11.04
CA ASN A 3 -8.10 21.48 11.69
C ASN A 3 -9.32 21.57 10.75
N TYR A 4 -9.37 20.73 9.72
CA TYR A 4 -10.66 20.19 9.32
C TYR A 4 -11.05 19.27 10.48
N GLY A 5 -12.02 19.66 11.30
CA GLY A 5 -12.43 18.89 12.47
C GLY A 5 -12.62 17.44 12.05
N ALA A 6 -11.81 16.54 12.60
CA ALA A 6 -11.95 15.13 12.34
C ALA A 6 -13.39 14.76 12.67
N VAL A 7 -14.16 14.33 11.68
CA VAL A 7 -15.48 13.78 11.93
C VAL A 7 -15.24 12.54 12.76
N SER A 8 -15.86 12.48 13.94
CA SER A 8 -15.73 11.32 14.81
C SER A 8 -16.19 10.07 14.05
N TYR A 9 -15.42 9.00 14.19
CA TYR A 9 -15.74 7.65 13.75
C TYR A 9 -16.08 6.73 14.92
N ASP A 10 -16.26 7.29 16.13
CA ASP A 10 -16.66 6.51 17.30
C ASP A 10 -18.01 5.83 17.03
N VAL A 11 -18.27 4.71 17.70
CA VAL A 11 -19.54 3.99 17.56
C VAL A 11 -20.70 4.94 17.91
N GLY A 12 -21.72 4.96 17.04
CA GLY A 12 -22.87 5.87 17.16
C GLY A 12 -22.68 7.25 16.52
N SER A 13 -21.47 7.58 16.05
CA SER A 13 -21.22 8.78 15.24
C SER A 13 -21.93 8.71 13.88
N ASN A 14 -22.09 9.87 13.23
CA ASN A 14 -22.63 9.94 11.87
C ASN A 14 -21.82 9.11 10.88
N GLN A 15 -20.49 9.08 11.03
CA GLN A 15 -19.62 8.30 10.16
C GLN A 15 -19.80 6.80 10.41
N ALA A 16 -19.81 6.35 11.67
CA ALA A 16 -20.02 4.93 12.00
C ALA A 16 -21.39 4.42 11.53
N ASN A 17 -22.45 5.22 11.74
CA ASN A 17 -23.81 4.88 11.30
C ASN A 17 -23.90 4.81 9.77
N TRP A 18 -23.27 5.74 9.06
CA TRP A 18 -23.18 5.70 7.60
C TRP A 18 -22.45 4.45 7.10
N ILE A 19 -21.29 4.11 7.70
CA ILE A 19 -20.52 2.92 7.33
C ILE A 19 -21.36 1.65 7.56
N TYR A 20 -22.03 1.53 8.71
CA TYR A 20 -22.87 0.38 8.99
C TYR A 20 -24.02 0.24 7.97
N GLY A 21 -24.68 1.35 7.62
CA GLY A 21 -25.72 1.36 6.60
C GLY A 21 -25.22 0.97 5.21
N ASP A 22 -24.08 1.49 4.78
CA ASP A 22 -23.45 1.14 3.49
C ASP A 22 -23.10 -0.36 3.43
N LEU A 23 -22.46 -0.87 4.49
CA LEU A 23 -22.05 -2.27 4.57
C LEU A 23 -23.24 -3.24 4.68
N THR A 24 -24.35 -2.87 5.32
CA THR A 24 -25.50 -3.77 5.49
C THR A 24 -26.44 -3.79 4.29
N THR A 25 -26.42 -2.76 3.45
CA THR A 25 -27.31 -2.66 2.26
C THR A 25 -26.69 -3.23 0.98
N THR A 26 -25.37 -3.43 0.94
CA THR A 26 -24.69 -3.99 -0.22
C THR A 26 -24.88 -5.51 -0.36
N SER A 27 -25.07 -5.97 -1.60
CA SER A 27 -25.12 -7.40 -1.98
C SER A 27 -23.78 -7.93 -2.53
N LYS A 28 -22.72 -7.13 -2.50
CA LYS A 28 -21.40 -7.54 -3.00
C LYS A 28 -20.83 -8.69 -2.14
N PRO A 29 -20.16 -9.68 -2.76
CA PRO A 29 -19.66 -10.85 -2.04
C PRO A 29 -18.50 -10.52 -1.09
N TRP A 30 -17.77 -9.44 -1.33
CA TRP A 30 -16.66 -9.02 -0.49
C TRP A 30 -16.92 -7.64 0.07
N LYS A 31 -16.73 -7.52 1.38
CA LYS A 31 -16.72 -6.27 2.12
C LYS A 31 -15.33 -6.10 2.71
N VAL A 32 -14.67 -5.00 2.32
CA VAL A 32 -13.29 -4.68 2.71
C VAL A 32 -13.29 -3.28 3.26
N ALA A 33 -12.83 -3.10 4.49
CA ALA A 33 -12.69 -1.77 5.09
C ALA A 33 -11.27 -1.24 4.90
N VAL A 34 -11.12 0.02 4.52
CA VAL A 34 -9.81 0.65 4.29
C VAL A 34 -9.73 1.95 5.07
N PHE A 35 -8.67 2.11 5.86
CA PHE A 35 -8.46 3.27 6.72
C PHE A 35 -6.97 3.47 7.01
N HIS A 36 -6.60 4.59 7.63
CA HIS A 36 -5.17 4.89 7.83
C HIS A 36 -4.57 4.18 9.06
N VAL A 37 -5.19 4.34 10.24
CA VAL A 37 -4.69 3.82 11.52
C VAL A 37 -5.27 2.43 11.79
N HIS A 38 -4.43 1.47 12.13
CA HIS A 38 -4.86 0.09 12.41
C HIS A 38 -5.39 -0.03 13.84
N GLY A 39 -6.42 -0.86 14.04
CA GLY A 39 -6.91 -1.23 15.37
C GLY A 39 -6.08 -2.33 16.01
N PHE A 40 -5.89 -3.43 15.28
CA PHE A 40 -5.11 -4.59 15.72
C PHE A 40 -3.72 -4.63 15.11
N GLY A 41 -2.71 -4.70 15.98
CA GLY A 41 -1.31 -4.83 15.60
C GLY A 41 -0.40 -3.95 16.45
N ALA A 42 0.91 -4.19 16.34
CA ALA A 42 1.89 -3.44 17.10
C ALA A 42 3.24 -3.35 16.39
N SER A 43 3.96 -2.27 16.65
CA SER A 43 5.30 -1.98 16.16
C SER A 43 6.06 -1.09 17.13
N SER A 44 7.35 -0.87 16.88
CA SER A 44 8.22 0.01 17.66
C SER A 44 7.76 1.48 17.76
N GLY A 45 6.79 1.91 16.94
CA GLY A 45 6.28 3.30 16.94
C GLY A 45 4.79 3.43 17.26
N HIS A 46 3.99 2.39 17.06
CA HIS A 46 2.54 2.42 17.23
C HIS A 46 2.03 1.08 17.76
N GLY A 47 1.07 1.12 18.69
CA GLY A 47 0.35 -0.05 19.19
C GLY A 47 -1.08 -0.11 18.65
N GLU A 48 -1.91 -0.87 19.34
CA GLU A 48 -3.34 -0.96 19.08
C GLU A 48 -4.06 0.39 19.28
N ASP A 49 -5.07 0.66 18.47
CA ASP A 49 -5.94 1.84 18.59
C ASP A 49 -7.33 1.41 19.08
N ALA A 50 -7.71 1.88 20.27
CA ALA A 50 -8.93 1.45 20.94
C ALA A 50 -10.21 1.82 20.16
N ALA A 51 -10.25 3.01 19.54
CA ALA A 51 -11.41 3.44 18.76
C ALA A 51 -11.55 2.62 17.46
N MET A 52 -10.43 2.27 16.83
CA MET A 52 -10.42 1.38 15.67
C MET A 52 -10.76 -0.07 16.00
N ILE A 53 -10.38 -0.56 17.19
CA ILE A 53 -10.86 -1.84 17.71
C ILE A 53 -12.37 -1.79 17.95
N ASP A 54 -12.87 -0.70 18.54
CA ASP A 54 -14.28 -0.53 18.87
C ASP A 54 -15.16 -0.52 17.61
N ILE A 55 -14.82 0.29 16.60
CA ILE A 55 -15.55 0.29 15.32
C ILE A 55 -15.41 -1.04 14.58
N THR A 56 -14.26 -1.72 14.68
CA THR A 56 -14.11 -3.04 14.06
C THR A 56 -15.08 -4.04 14.68
N THR A 57 -15.11 -4.10 16.01
CA THR A 57 -15.90 -5.07 16.78
C THR A 57 -17.40 -4.80 16.66
N ASN A 58 -17.80 -3.52 16.65
CA ASN A 58 -19.21 -3.14 16.72
C ASN A 58 -19.83 -2.78 15.36
N VAL A 59 -19.03 -2.53 14.32
CA VAL A 59 -19.52 -2.12 12.99
C VAL A 59 -19.02 -3.06 11.89
N PHE A 60 -17.70 -3.26 11.76
CA PHE A 60 -17.15 -4.02 10.63
C PHE A 60 -17.45 -5.52 10.71
N GLU A 61 -17.14 -6.15 11.83
CA GLU A 61 -17.38 -7.59 12.04
C GLU A 61 -18.88 -7.93 11.93
N PRO A 62 -19.82 -7.22 12.61
CA PRO A 62 -21.24 -7.54 12.51
C PRO A 62 -21.82 -7.28 11.10
N ALA A 63 -21.25 -6.32 10.36
CA ALA A 63 -21.65 -6.07 8.98
C ALA A 63 -21.03 -7.05 7.97
N GLY A 64 -20.21 -8.00 8.41
CA GLY A 64 -19.61 -9.05 7.58
C GLY A 64 -18.43 -8.56 6.73
N VAL A 65 -17.65 -7.60 7.23
CA VAL A 65 -16.36 -7.24 6.64
C VAL A 65 -15.43 -8.45 6.74
N ALA A 66 -14.90 -8.89 5.60
CA ALA A 66 -14.01 -10.05 5.55
C ALA A 66 -12.60 -9.69 6.03
N PHE A 67 -12.12 -8.49 5.66
CA PHE A 67 -10.82 -8.02 6.08
C PHE A 67 -10.69 -6.50 6.02
N THR A 68 -9.72 -5.98 6.77
CA THR A 68 -9.37 -4.56 6.79
C THR A 68 -7.97 -4.32 6.23
N LEU A 69 -7.79 -3.22 5.50
CA LEU A 69 -6.48 -2.74 5.06
C LEU A 69 -6.16 -1.42 5.76
N ALA A 70 -5.02 -1.38 6.45
CA ALA A 70 -4.57 -0.21 7.20
C ALA A 70 -3.09 0.11 6.91
N GLY A 71 -2.66 1.32 7.24
CA GLY A 71 -1.28 1.76 7.12
C GLY A 71 -0.75 2.22 8.47
N HIS A 72 -0.27 3.48 8.50
CA HIS A 72 0.26 4.19 9.67
C HIS A 72 1.55 3.59 10.24
N SER A 73 1.55 2.35 10.68
CA SER A 73 2.76 1.61 11.05
C SER A 73 3.55 1.24 9.81
N HIS A 74 4.77 1.75 9.66
CA HIS A 74 5.59 1.55 8.47
C HIS A 74 6.23 0.16 8.42
N MET A 75 5.39 -0.86 8.38
CA MET A 75 5.76 -2.26 8.30
C MET A 75 4.60 -3.05 7.68
N PHE A 76 4.81 -4.35 7.53
CA PHE A 76 3.74 -5.27 7.21
C PHE A 76 3.38 -6.13 8.40
N GLN A 77 2.09 -6.33 8.60
CA GLN A 77 1.57 -7.31 9.53
C GLN A 77 0.25 -7.85 9.04
N TYR A 78 0.08 -9.15 9.18
CA TYR A 78 -1.16 -9.87 8.90
C TYR A 78 -1.61 -10.51 10.21
N ASN A 79 -2.78 -10.08 10.66
CA ASN A 79 -3.40 -10.45 11.92
C ASN A 79 -4.76 -11.09 11.61
N LYS A 80 -5.24 -11.99 12.47
CA LYS A 80 -6.63 -12.49 12.43
C LYS A 80 -7.23 -12.42 13.82
N VAL A 81 -8.31 -11.66 13.97
CA VAL A 81 -9.08 -11.57 15.20
C VAL A 81 -10.49 -12.02 14.87
N ASN A 82 -11.02 -12.96 15.66
CA ASN A 82 -12.28 -13.66 15.33
C ASN A 82 -12.25 -14.21 13.89
N ASP A 83 -13.22 -13.82 13.07
CA ASP A 83 -13.30 -14.17 11.65
C ASP A 83 -12.90 -13.03 10.70
N CYS A 84 -12.42 -11.90 11.24
CA CYS A 84 -11.94 -10.77 10.45
C CYS A 84 -10.40 -10.76 10.34
N TYR A 85 -9.90 -10.60 9.12
CA TYR A 85 -8.47 -10.47 8.87
C TYR A 85 -8.05 -9.00 8.87
N HIS A 86 -6.90 -8.69 9.45
CA HIS A 86 -6.40 -7.32 9.57
C HIS A 86 -5.01 -7.22 8.96
N PHE A 87 -4.88 -6.41 7.91
CA PHE A 87 -3.62 -6.19 7.22
C PHE A 87 -3.10 -4.77 7.50
N ILE A 88 -1.89 -4.69 8.02
CA ILE A 88 -1.09 -3.49 8.06
C ILE A 88 -0.17 -3.53 6.84
N ILE A 89 -0.30 -2.54 5.96
CA ILE A 89 0.43 -2.40 4.69
C ILE A 89 1.14 -1.04 4.63
N GLY A 90 1.78 -0.63 5.72
CA GLY A 90 2.40 0.70 5.84
C GLY A 90 3.82 0.80 5.29
N GLY A 91 4.38 -0.27 4.72
CA GLY A 91 5.71 -0.31 4.09
C GLY A 91 5.85 0.51 2.79
N GLY A 92 5.05 1.54 2.55
CA GLY A 92 4.99 2.26 1.28
C GLY A 92 6.20 3.13 0.93
N GLY A 93 7.10 3.40 1.90
CA GLY A 93 8.36 4.10 1.62
C GLY A 93 8.91 4.99 2.73
N ALA A 94 8.16 5.25 3.80
CA ALA A 94 8.66 5.95 4.98
C ALA A 94 9.64 5.04 5.78
N PRO A 95 10.43 5.60 6.73
CA PRO A 95 11.32 4.81 7.58
C PRO A 95 10.57 3.68 8.29
N LEU A 96 11.11 2.47 8.20
CA LEU A 96 10.42 1.26 8.65
C LEU A 96 10.34 1.19 10.17
N HIS A 97 9.23 0.63 10.65
CA HIS A 97 9.06 0.27 12.05
C HIS A 97 9.43 -1.20 12.24
N ILE A 98 9.87 -1.55 13.45
CA ILE A 98 10.12 -2.95 13.83
C ILE A 98 8.75 -3.53 14.25
N PRO A 99 8.23 -4.57 13.60
CA PRO A 99 6.99 -5.20 14.03
C PRO A 99 7.11 -5.83 15.40
N THR A 100 6.03 -5.77 16.18
CA THR A 100 5.87 -6.50 17.43
C THR A 100 4.77 -7.53 17.21
N PRO A 101 5.10 -8.84 17.10
CA PRO A 101 4.09 -9.88 16.97
C PRO A 101 3.18 -9.92 18.20
N MET A 102 1.87 -10.01 17.94
CA MET A 102 0.82 -10.18 18.93
C MET A 102 0.30 -11.63 18.88
N PRO A 103 -0.46 -12.12 19.89
CA PRO A 103 -0.97 -13.50 19.89
C PRO A 103 -1.81 -13.88 18.66
N TYR A 104 -2.39 -12.88 17.98
CA TYR A 104 -3.19 -13.01 16.77
C TYR A 104 -2.41 -12.72 15.47
N THR A 105 -1.10 -12.47 15.54
CA THR A 105 -0.25 -12.19 14.38
C THR A 105 0.18 -13.48 13.70
N PHE A 106 -0.12 -13.59 12.40
CA PHE A 106 0.29 -14.71 11.56
C PHE A 106 1.58 -14.43 10.80
N PHE A 107 1.78 -13.19 10.38
CA PHE A 107 2.97 -12.77 9.65
C PHE A 107 3.29 -11.31 9.96
N SER A 108 4.58 -10.97 10.04
CA SER A 108 5.03 -9.59 10.07
C SER A 108 6.39 -9.42 9.41
N SER A 109 6.64 -8.24 8.85
CA SER A 109 7.90 -7.93 8.18
C SER A 109 8.21 -6.44 8.28
N SER A 110 9.44 -6.11 8.66
CA SER A 110 9.99 -4.75 8.52
C SER A 110 10.55 -4.61 7.10
N SER A 111 9.68 -4.35 6.13
CA SER A 111 10.07 -4.22 4.72
C SER A 111 9.28 -3.15 4.01
N TRP A 112 9.90 -2.55 2.99
CA TRP A 112 9.18 -1.76 2.01
C TRP A 112 8.53 -2.67 0.98
N GLY A 113 7.34 -2.32 0.50
CA GLY A 113 6.62 -3.20 -0.41
C GLY A 113 5.22 -2.73 -0.76
N TYR A 114 4.42 -3.65 -1.29
CA TYR A 114 3.02 -3.46 -1.63
C TYR A 114 2.28 -4.81 -1.66
N ILE A 115 0.95 -4.78 -1.68
CA ILE A 115 0.12 -5.97 -1.94
C ILE A 115 -0.47 -5.88 -3.34
N ILE A 116 -0.50 -7.01 -4.05
CA ILE A 116 -1.39 -7.22 -5.20
C ILE A 116 -2.45 -8.22 -4.74
N ALA A 117 -3.71 -7.93 -5.07
CA ALA A 117 -4.80 -8.81 -4.74
C ALA A 117 -5.64 -9.15 -5.96
N ASP A 118 -5.97 -10.43 -6.09
CA ASP A 118 -6.86 -10.99 -7.10
C ASP A 118 -8.09 -11.58 -6.41
N CYS A 119 -9.29 -11.26 -6.90
CA CYS A 119 -10.52 -11.73 -6.28
C CYS A 119 -11.49 -12.37 -7.29
N SER A 120 -12.12 -13.46 -6.86
CA SER A 120 -13.30 -14.06 -7.48
C SER A 120 -14.52 -13.89 -6.57
N SER A 121 -15.66 -14.52 -6.88
CA SER A 121 -16.81 -14.55 -5.97
C SER A 121 -16.57 -15.40 -4.69
N CYS A 122 -15.55 -16.25 -4.69
CA CYS A 122 -15.29 -17.21 -3.61
C CYS A 122 -13.94 -17.03 -2.93
N GLU A 123 -12.93 -16.51 -3.63
CA GLU A 123 -11.58 -16.38 -3.10
C GLU A 123 -11.03 -14.97 -3.28
N PHE A 124 -10.30 -14.51 -2.26
CA PHE A 124 -9.48 -13.31 -2.29
C PHE A 124 -8.03 -13.73 -2.04
N ASN A 125 -7.20 -13.64 -3.07
CA ASN A 125 -5.77 -13.94 -2.98
C ASN A 125 -5.00 -12.64 -2.82
N LEU A 126 -4.28 -12.46 -1.72
CA LEU A 126 -3.45 -11.30 -1.42
C LEU A 126 -1.99 -11.73 -1.37
N ILE A 127 -1.17 -11.21 -2.28
CA ILE A 127 0.26 -11.46 -2.31
C ILE A 127 0.97 -10.17 -1.91
N GLN A 128 1.74 -10.26 -0.84
CA GLN A 128 2.64 -9.20 -0.41
C GLN A 128 3.96 -9.34 -1.13
N TYR A 129 4.40 -8.23 -1.73
CA TYR A 129 5.68 -8.10 -2.39
C TYR A 129 6.57 -7.14 -1.61
N ASP A 130 7.86 -7.45 -1.54
CA ASP A 130 8.86 -6.45 -1.16
C ASP A 130 9.07 -5.42 -2.28
N ILE A 131 9.93 -4.43 -2.03
CA ILE A 131 10.23 -3.38 -3.01
C ILE A 131 10.96 -3.88 -4.27
N ASN A 132 11.47 -5.11 -4.26
CA ASN A 132 12.09 -5.76 -5.40
C ASN A 132 11.11 -6.65 -6.17
N ALA A 133 9.81 -6.57 -5.85
CA ALA A 133 8.77 -7.44 -6.39
C ALA A 133 8.98 -8.94 -6.08
N THR A 134 9.68 -9.25 -4.97
CA THR A 134 9.77 -10.61 -4.44
C THR A 134 8.55 -10.87 -3.56
N PRO A 135 7.76 -11.92 -3.80
CA PRO A 135 6.66 -12.27 -2.91
C PRO A 135 7.23 -12.71 -1.55
N ILE A 136 6.71 -12.12 -0.47
CA ILE A 136 7.17 -12.38 0.90
C ILE A 136 6.05 -12.89 1.82
N SER A 137 4.78 -12.76 1.41
CA SER A 137 3.64 -13.39 2.07
C SER A 137 2.52 -13.60 1.06
N THR A 138 1.72 -14.64 1.25
CA THR A 138 0.52 -14.93 0.46
C THR A 138 -0.60 -15.34 1.41
N VAL A 139 -1.77 -14.71 1.25
CA VAL A 139 -2.96 -15.02 2.04
C VAL A 139 -4.12 -15.26 1.09
N ILE A 140 -4.76 -16.41 1.21
CA ILE A 140 -5.98 -16.75 0.46
C ILE A 140 -7.13 -16.78 1.46
N ILE A 141 -8.11 -15.91 1.27
CA ILE A 141 -9.36 -15.88 2.02
C ILE A 141 -10.43 -16.55 1.16
N ASN A 142 -11.01 -17.65 1.64
CA ASN A 142 -12.05 -18.38 0.93
C ASN A 142 -13.39 -18.27 1.68
N ARG A 143 -14.40 -17.65 1.04
CA ARG A 143 -15.75 -17.46 1.60
C ARG A 143 -16.75 -18.54 1.21
N CYS A 144 -16.38 -19.45 0.30
CA CYS A 144 -17.24 -20.52 -0.19
C CYS A 144 -16.90 -21.89 0.43
N SER A 145 -15.72 -22.01 1.04
CA SER A 145 -15.28 -23.21 1.74
C SER A 145 -15.71 -23.15 3.21
N SER A 146 -16.34 -24.22 3.71
CA SER A 146 -16.73 -24.35 5.11
C SER A 146 -15.59 -24.78 6.05
N THR A 147 -14.31 -24.76 5.64
CA THR A 147 -13.14 -25.13 6.48
C THR A 147 -11.80 -24.61 5.91
N PRO A 148 -10.83 -24.10 6.71
CA PRO A 148 -9.61 -23.46 6.20
C PRO A 148 -8.39 -24.38 6.19
N THR A 149 -7.57 -24.31 5.13
CA THR A 149 -6.15 -24.69 5.17
C THR A 149 -5.32 -23.63 4.45
N PRO A 150 -4.52 -22.80 5.14
CA PRO A 150 -3.49 -22.01 4.48
C PRO A 150 -2.35 -22.94 4.05
N ILE A 151 -2.12 -23.06 2.74
CA ILE A 151 -0.94 -23.72 2.19
C ILE A 151 0.15 -22.66 2.03
N PHE A 152 1.23 -22.78 2.79
CA PHE A 152 2.44 -21.99 2.58
C PHE A 152 3.36 -22.72 1.59
N THR A 153 3.46 -22.24 0.36
CA THR A 153 4.51 -22.67 -0.58
C THR A 153 5.56 -21.56 -0.72
N PHE A 154 6.77 -21.82 -0.25
CA PHE A 154 7.93 -21.00 -0.56
C PHE A 154 8.38 -21.27 -2.00
N VAL A 155 8.34 -20.26 -2.86
CA VAL A 155 8.99 -20.27 -4.17
C VAL A 155 10.33 -19.54 -4.03
N PRO A 156 11.49 -20.23 -4.12
CA PRO A 156 12.77 -19.52 -4.14
C PRO A 156 12.89 -18.73 -5.46
N THR A 157 13.10 -17.42 -5.37
CA THR A 157 13.25 -16.54 -6.54
C THR A 157 14.74 -16.34 -6.85
N PRO A 158 15.14 -16.39 -8.14
CA PRO A 158 16.53 -16.30 -8.57
C PRO A 158 17.17 -14.93 -8.32
N THR A 159 18.47 -14.96 -8.04
CA THR A 159 19.31 -13.79 -7.77
C THR A 159 19.48 -12.93 -9.03
N LEU A 160 19.01 -11.68 -8.99
CA LEU A 160 19.38 -10.64 -9.94
C LEU A 160 20.04 -9.47 -9.19
N THR A 161 21.17 -8.99 -9.71
CA THR A 161 21.89 -7.83 -9.19
C THR A 161 21.16 -6.55 -9.56
N ILE A 162 20.40 -6.00 -8.61
CA ILE A 162 19.71 -4.71 -8.78
C ILE A 162 20.70 -3.57 -8.56
N SER A 163 20.92 -2.79 -9.61
CA SER A 163 21.66 -1.52 -9.57
C SER A 163 20.86 -0.44 -8.86
N GLU A 164 21.57 0.48 -8.18
CA GLU A 164 21.13 1.60 -7.36
C GLU A 164 19.68 2.10 -7.60
N LYS A 165 18.87 1.99 -6.54
CA LYS A 165 17.49 2.49 -6.45
C LYS A 165 17.45 4.01 -6.66
N ILE A 166 16.85 4.45 -7.77
CA ILE A 166 16.53 5.88 -8.00
C ILE A 166 15.19 6.18 -7.33
N ILE A 167 15.25 6.91 -6.21
CA ILE A 167 14.06 7.42 -5.50
C ILE A 167 13.63 8.73 -6.17
N VAL A 168 12.39 8.79 -6.66
CA VAL A 168 11.81 10.01 -7.23
C VAL A 168 11.10 10.79 -6.14
N TYR A 169 11.43 12.07 -6.02
CA TYR A 169 10.86 12.97 -5.02
C TYR A 169 9.69 13.76 -5.61
N PRO A 170 8.71 14.12 -4.76
CA PRO A 170 8.78 14.01 -3.30
C PRO A 170 8.20 12.71 -2.70
N ASN A 171 8.94 12.11 -1.77
CA ASN A 171 8.44 11.06 -0.89
C ASN A 171 9.01 11.26 0.52
N PRO A 172 8.21 11.64 1.54
CA PRO A 172 6.79 11.99 1.50
C PRO A 172 6.49 13.34 0.81
N PHE A 173 5.27 13.54 0.32
CA PHE A 173 4.82 14.77 -0.34
C PHE A 173 4.34 15.83 0.67
N PHE A 174 4.74 17.09 0.49
CA PHE A 174 4.27 18.24 1.25
C PHE A 174 3.91 19.35 0.26
N TYR A 175 2.62 19.69 0.16
CA TYR A 175 2.12 20.64 -0.85
C TYR A 175 2.81 22.01 -0.82
N SER A 176 3.19 22.48 0.37
CA SER A 176 3.87 23.76 0.58
C SER A 176 5.32 23.76 0.11
N LYS A 177 5.99 22.60 0.03
CA LYS A 177 7.42 22.48 -0.29
C LYS A 177 7.70 21.84 -1.63
N HIS A 178 6.77 21.04 -2.15
CA HIS A 178 7.01 20.21 -3.32
C HIS A 178 6.14 20.63 -4.49
N LYS A 179 6.75 21.38 -5.41
CA LYS A 179 6.10 21.88 -6.64
C LYS A 179 6.59 21.20 -7.91
N LYS A 180 7.56 20.28 -7.80
CA LYS A 180 8.22 19.61 -8.92
C LYS A 180 8.52 18.16 -8.57
N ILE A 181 8.60 17.33 -9.61
CA ILE A 181 9.15 15.98 -9.55
C ILE A 181 10.66 16.08 -9.72
N ILE A 182 11.42 15.40 -8.86
CA ILE A 182 12.88 15.41 -8.89
C ILE A 182 13.39 13.99 -9.08
N PHE A 183 14.23 13.80 -10.11
CA PHE A 183 14.97 12.59 -10.39
C PHE A 183 16.45 12.80 -9.98
N PRO A 184 16.84 12.42 -8.75
CA PRO A 184 18.21 12.56 -8.26
C PRO A 184 19.11 11.45 -8.80
N LYS A 185 20.43 11.65 -8.71
CA LYS A 185 21.48 10.65 -9.00
C LYS A 185 21.33 10.00 -10.39
N THR A 186 20.85 10.76 -11.38
CA THR A 186 20.78 10.28 -12.76
C THR A 186 22.17 10.31 -13.37
N LYS A 187 22.65 9.21 -13.96
CA LYS A 187 23.97 9.19 -14.60
C LYS A 187 23.96 10.12 -15.82
N ASN A 188 25.06 10.84 -16.06
CA ASN A 188 25.22 11.66 -17.27
C ASN A 188 25.03 10.77 -18.52
N GLY A 189 24.33 11.29 -19.53
CA GLY A 189 23.97 10.55 -20.76
C GLY A 189 22.73 9.67 -20.62
N SER A 190 22.07 9.64 -19.46
CA SER A 190 20.83 8.88 -19.31
C SER A 190 19.67 9.55 -20.06
N THR A 191 18.73 8.74 -20.55
CA THR A 191 17.46 9.18 -21.15
C THR A 191 16.32 8.81 -20.21
N ILE A 192 15.57 9.80 -19.74
CA ILE A 192 14.29 9.59 -19.05
C ILE A 192 13.19 9.54 -20.11
N SER A 193 12.33 8.53 -20.05
CA SER A 193 11.09 8.42 -20.82
C SER A 193 9.93 8.19 -19.86
N ILE A 194 8.80 8.87 -20.06
CA ILE A 194 7.59 8.74 -19.24
C ILE A 194 6.45 8.36 -20.16
N TYR A 195 5.62 7.43 -19.69
CA TYR A 195 4.54 6.83 -20.43
C TYR A 195 3.23 6.87 -19.63
N THR A 196 2.10 6.85 -20.35
CA THR A 196 0.79 6.53 -19.76
C THR A 196 0.74 5.04 -19.37
N LEU A 197 -0.28 4.63 -18.61
CA LEU A 197 -0.50 3.21 -18.30
C LEU A 197 -0.75 2.34 -19.54
N ASN A 198 -1.25 2.94 -20.62
CA ASN A 198 -1.46 2.26 -21.90
C ASN A 198 -0.17 2.15 -22.73
N GLY A 199 0.96 2.67 -22.24
CA GLY A 199 2.26 2.60 -22.90
C GLY A 199 2.54 3.73 -23.90
N GLU A 200 1.70 4.76 -23.95
CA GLU A 200 1.92 5.91 -24.84
C GLU A 200 3.02 6.82 -24.28
N LEU A 201 3.94 7.27 -25.13
CA LEU A 201 5.04 8.14 -24.71
C LEU A 201 4.52 9.55 -24.43
N VAL A 202 4.72 10.02 -23.21
CA VAL A 202 4.32 11.35 -22.72
C VAL A 202 5.49 12.33 -22.76
N MET A 203 6.67 11.89 -22.34
CA MET A 203 7.86 12.74 -22.26
C MET A 203 9.12 11.93 -22.49
N ARG A 204 10.08 12.49 -23.21
CA ARG A 204 11.45 11.96 -23.29
C ARG A 204 12.46 13.07 -23.09
N LYS A 205 13.47 12.86 -22.24
CA LYS A 205 14.51 13.83 -21.93
C LYS A 205 15.87 13.17 -21.75
N ASN A 206 16.86 13.66 -22.50
CA ASN A 206 18.27 13.33 -22.26
C ASN A 206 18.81 14.18 -21.10
N ILE A 207 19.49 13.53 -20.17
CA ILE A 207 20.00 14.14 -18.96
C ILE A 207 21.50 14.31 -19.08
N LEU A 208 21.95 15.56 -19.00
CA LEU A 208 23.36 15.94 -19.09
C LEU A 208 24.01 16.13 -17.70
N ASN A 209 23.21 16.14 -16.64
CA ASN A 209 23.62 16.43 -15.27
C ASN A 209 23.18 15.29 -14.32
N THR A 210 23.57 15.35 -13.04
CA THR A 210 23.25 14.32 -12.05
C THR A 210 21.86 14.43 -11.41
N LYS A 211 21.04 15.40 -11.85
CA LYS A 211 19.70 15.68 -11.35
C LYS A 211 18.82 16.22 -12.48
N TYR A 212 17.57 15.81 -12.51
CA TYR A 212 16.53 16.41 -13.36
C TYR A 212 15.32 16.83 -12.54
N GLU A 213 14.85 18.04 -12.77
CA GLU A 213 13.62 18.57 -12.17
C GLU A 213 12.57 18.74 -13.26
N TRP A 214 11.36 18.24 -13.00
CA TRP A 214 10.27 18.25 -13.95
C TRP A 214 9.00 18.78 -13.30
N THR A 215 8.36 19.75 -13.94
CA THR A 215 7.04 20.23 -13.56
C THR A 215 6.06 19.68 -14.60
N PRO A 216 5.32 18.61 -14.29
CA PRO A 216 4.47 17.97 -15.27
C PRO A 216 3.23 18.83 -15.56
N ASP A 217 3.04 19.17 -16.83
CA ASP A 217 1.75 19.66 -17.31
C ASP A 217 0.95 18.50 -17.92
N LEU A 218 0.45 17.64 -17.04
CA LEU A 218 -0.27 16.42 -17.40
C LEU A 218 -1.56 16.31 -16.59
N ALA A 219 -2.51 15.56 -17.12
CA ALA A 219 -3.72 15.19 -16.38
C ALA A 219 -3.35 14.42 -15.09
N PRO A 220 -4.16 14.55 -14.02
CA PRO A 220 -4.04 13.66 -12.88
C PRO A 220 -4.11 12.19 -13.31
N GLY A 221 -3.31 11.33 -12.68
CA GLY A 221 -3.23 9.91 -13.03
C GLY A 221 -1.90 9.28 -12.68
N ILE A 222 -1.78 7.99 -13.00
CA ILE A 222 -0.55 7.21 -12.81
C ILE A 222 0.20 7.15 -14.14
N TYR A 223 1.51 7.39 -14.07
CA TYR A 223 2.46 7.35 -15.17
C TYR A 223 3.61 6.42 -14.83
N VAL A 224 4.22 5.84 -15.85
CA VAL A 224 5.40 4.97 -15.71
C VAL A 224 6.60 5.72 -16.26
N TYR A 225 7.73 5.70 -15.55
CA TYR A 225 8.99 6.24 -16.07
C TYR A 225 10.03 5.14 -16.27
N ILE A 226 10.88 5.34 -17.28
CA ILE A 226 12.04 4.53 -17.60
C ILE A 226 13.23 5.47 -17.74
N ILE A 227 14.33 5.20 -17.03
CA ILE A 227 15.60 5.89 -17.16
C ILE A 227 16.59 4.89 -17.73
N LYS A 228 17.13 5.16 -18.92
CA LYS A 228 18.08 4.28 -19.60
C LYS A 228 19.41 4.99 -19.84
N ASN A 229 20.50 4.32 -19.52
CA ASN A 229 21.85 4.63 -19.99
C ASN A 229 22.40 3.40 -20.75
N ASN A 230 23.63 3.45 -21.25
CA ASN A 230 24.31 2.35 -21.92
C ASN A 230 24.40 1.10 -21.02
N ASP A 231 24.57 1.28 -19.71
CA ASP A 231 24.81 0.16 -18.78
C ASP A 231 23.62 -0.17 -17.87
N THR A 232 22.64 0.72 -17.73
CA THR A 232 21.59 0.60 -16.70
C THR A 232 20.22 1.00 -17.20
N ILE A 233 19.19 0.27 -16.77
CA ILE A 233 17.78 0.64 -16.94
C ILE A 233 17.12 0.68 -15.57
N THR A 234 16.52 1.81 -15.23
CA THR A 234 15.71 1.99 -14.02
C THR A 234 14.27 2.28 -14.41
N ARG A 235 13.32 1.75 -13.65
CA ARG A 235 11.88 1.92 -13.91
C ARG A 235 11.16 2.30 -12.63
N GLY A 236 10.01 2.97 -12.76
CA GLY A 236 9.15 3.26 -11.62
C GLY A 236 7.83 3.90 -12.02
N LYS A 237 7.06 4.33 -11.03
CA LYS A 237 5.74 4.93 -11.20
C LYS A 237 5.72 6.34 -10.61
N ILE A 238 4.93 7.21 -11.21
CA ILE A 238 4.65 8.57 -10.74
C ILE A 238 3.13 8.69 -10.64
N CYS A 239 2.63 9.17 -9.51
CA CYS A 239 1.24 9.59 -9.39
C CYS A 239 1.19 11.12 -9.44
N ILE A 240 0.38 11.66 -10.35
CA ILE A 240 0.06 13.08 -10.43
C ILE A 240 -1.35 13.27 -9.89
N VAL A 241 -1.47 14.11 -8.86
CA VAL A 241 -2.74 14.50 -8.26
C VAL A 241 -2.79 16.03 -8.30
N ARG A 242 -3.90 16.61 -8.78
CA ARG A 242 -4.14 18.06 -8.78
C ARG A 242 -5.29 18.39 -7.84
#